data_AF-A0A3D1PW57-F1
#
_entry.id   AF-A0A3D1PW57-F1
#
_cell.length_a   1.000
_cell.length_b   1.000
_cell.length_c   1.000
_cell.angle_alpha   90.00
_cell.angle_beta   90.00
_cell.angle_gamma   90.00
#
_symmetry.space_group_name_H-M   'P 1'
#
loop_
_entity.id
_entity.type
_entity.pdbx_description
1 polymer ?
#
loop_
_entity_poly.entity_id
_entity_poly.type
_entity_poly.pdbx_seq_one_letter_code
_entity_poly.pdbx_strand_id
1 'polypeptide(L)'
;MKKSKNKYSPWPAVALCLVFLALRIVDLALFTDLETSFPTVGPSAARWGAALVGAAALLVMGRRADEKIASGRKSVLGVMMAVTGTVLVLAGLSQLLSAAVVWPSMVLLTAAGVWFFAMGWRVLSTPEGRGGTAMPPNAVQCLIPTAALLWVLIQRFSIIPAASARLGCTFRVLGALGALLCVGMLCKLLYVPGGTYGCTVQQYGSLAFYFATCHELPQAIFELVRGSVSEQTLLTSLAMGCIGLCGLAAMLTTVPRSNPTKKDKAD
;
A
#
# COMPACT_ATOMS: atom_id res chain seq x y z
N MET A 1 -16.28 -4.13 -39.16
CA MET A 1 -16.34 -4.02 -37.69
C MET A 1 -14.94 -3.73 -37.13
N LYS A 2 -14.66 -2.50 -36.69
CA LYS A 2 -13.37 -2.13 -36.09
C LYS A 2 -13.36 -2.57 -34.63
N LYS A 3 -12.58 -3.59 -34.30
CA LYS A 3 -12.32 -4.05 -32.92
C LYS A 3 -11.74 -2.88 -32.13
N SER A 4 -12.48 -2.34 -31.15
CA SER A 4 -12.00 -1.26 -30.29
C SER A 4 -10.78 -1.75 -29.51
N LYS A 5 -9.60 -1.25 -29.85
CA LYS A 5 -8.33 -1.67 -29.25
C LYS A 5 -8.23 -1.16 -27.81
N ASN A 6 -8.32 -2.10 -26.86
CA ASN A 6 -7.95 -2.07 -25.44
C ASN A 6 -7.80 -0.70 -24.75
N LYS A 7 -8.87 -0.30 -24.03
CA LYS A 7 -8.74 0.58 -22.86
C LYS A 7 -7.99 -0.18 -21.77
N TYR A 8 -6.87 0.37 -21.27
CA TYR A 8 -6.17 -0.23 -20.13
C TYR A 8 -7.04 -0.17 -18.88
N SER A 9 -7.44 -1.33 -18.36
CA SER A 9 -8.25 -1.42 -17.15
C SER A 9 -7.35 -1.69 -15.94
N PRO A 10 -7.58 -1.08 -14.76
CA PRO A 10 -6.87 -1.45 -13.54
C PRO A 10 -7.30 -2.82 -12.98
N TRP A 11 -8.46 -3.33 -13.40
CA TRP A 11 -9.05 -4.58 -12.90
C TRP A 11 -8.19 -5.85 -13.04
N PRO A 12 -7.40 -6.06 -14.12
CA PRO A 12 -6.52 -7.23 -14.22
C PRO A 12 -5.45 -7.27 -13.12
N ALA A 13 -4.90 -6.11 -12.73
CA ALA A 13 -3.94 -6.03 -11.64
C ALA A 13 -4.61 -6.28 -10.27
N VAL A 14 -5.83 -5.76 -10.07
CA VAL A 14 -6.63 -6.08 -8.87
C VAL A 14 -6.94 -7.58 -8.81
N ALA A 15 -7.38 -8.18 -9.90
CA ALA A 15 -7.67 -9.61 -9.99
C ALA A 15 -6.42 -10.45 -9.69
N LEU A 16 -5.26 -10.06 -10.22
CA LEU A 16 -3.99 -10.71 -9.91
C LEU A 16 -3.67 -10.65 -8.41
N CYS A 17 -3.79 -9.49 -7.79
CA CYS A 17 -3.60 -9.34 -6.35
C CYS A 17 -4.55 -10.23 -5.53
N LEU A 18 -5.84 -10.30 -5.92
CA LEU A 18 -6.84 -11.15 -5.25
C LEU A 18 -6.54 -12.65 -5.41
N VAL A 19 -6.06 -13.08 -6.59
CA VAL A 19 -5.62 -14.46 -6.80
C VAL A 19 -4.45 -14.80 -5.87
N PHE A 20 -3.44 -13.92 -5.79
CA PHE A 20 -2.32 -14.12 -4.88
C PHE A 20 -2.71 -14.05 -3.40
N LEU A 21 -3.68 -13.22 -3.04
CA LEU A 21 -4.28 -13.20 -1.71
C LEU A 21 -4.92 -14.56 -1.38
N ALA A 22 -5.74 -15.10 -2.28
CA ALA A 22 -6.36 -16.41 -2.08
C ALA A 22 -5.30 -17.52 -1.96
N LEU A 23 -4.30 -17.52 -2.85
CA LEU A 23 -3.18 -18.45 -2.77
C LEU A 23 -2.41 -18.30 -1.45
N ARG A 24 -2.22 -17.07 -0.96
CA ARG A 24 -1.54 -16.81 0.32
C ARG A 24 -2.35 -17.31 1.52
N ILE A 25 -3.67 -17.11 1.51
CA ILE A 25 -4.56 -17.63 2.55
C ILE A 25 -4.51 -19.17 2.57
N VAL A 26 -4.57 -19.82 1.41
CA VAL A 26 -4.45 -21.28 1.28
C VAL A 26 -3.07 -21.76 1.77
N ASP A 27 -2.00 -21.07 1.40
CA ASP A 27 -0.64 -21.36 1.84
C ASP A 27 -0.48 -21.27 3.36
N LEU A 28 -1.11 -20.28 3.99
CA LEU A 28 -1.11 -20.11 5.44
C LEU A 28 -1.95 -21.15 6.16
N ALA A 29 -3.11 -21.51 5.60
CA ALA A 29 -4.00 -22.48 6.21
C ALA A 29 -3.46 -23.92 6.15
N LEU A 30 -2.79 -24.29 5.05
CA LEU A 30 -2.45 -25.69 4.76
C LEU A 30 -0.96 -25.99 4.85
N PHE A 31 -0.08 -25.03 4.54
CA PHE A 31 1.33 -25.31 4.25
C PHE A 31 2.31 -24.46 5.07
N THR A 32 1.86 -23.70 6.05
CA THR A 32 2.72 -22.83 6.86
C THR A 32 2.48 -23.11 8.34
N ASP A 33 3.56 -23.33 9.06
CA ASP A 33 3.52 -23.31 10.52
C ASP A 33 3.50 -21.84 10.96
N LEU A 34 2.41 -21.43 11.60
CA LEU A 34 2.16 -20.05 11.99
C LEU A 34 2.93 -19.65 13.25
N GLU A 35 3.34 -20.60 14.09
CA GLU A 35 4.13 -20.29 15.29
C GLU A 35 5.57 -19.90 14.90
N THR A 36 6.14 -20.64 13.96
CA THR A 36 7.54 -20.46 13.55
C THR A 36 7.69 -19.65 12.26
N SER A 37 6.60 -19.49 11.50
CA SER A 37 6.54 -18.92 10.15
C SER A 37 7.33 -19.72 9.10
N PHE A 38 7.62 -20.99 9.37
CA PHE A 38 8.28 -21.88 8.41
C PHE A 38 7.27 -22.61 7.51
N PRO A 39 7.62 -22.87 6.24
CA PRO A 39 6.84 -23.75 5.40
C PRO A 39 6.87 -25.20 5.95
N THR A 40 5.72 -25.83 6.08
CA THR A 40 5.62 -27.26 6.46
C THR A 40 5.90 -28.19 5.29
N VAL A 41 5.68 -27.71 4.06
CA VAL A 41 5.88 -28.45 2.81
C VAL A 41 6.53 -27.57 1.75
N GLY A 42 7.57 -28.09 1.12
CA GLY A 42 8.23 -27.48 -0.03
C GLY A 42 9.22 -26.35 0.30
N PRO A 43 10.01 -25.91 -0.70
CA PRO A 43 11.07 -24.92 -0.50
C PRO A 43 10.50 -23.52 -0.27
N SER A 44 10.99 -22.83 0.78
CA SER A 44 10.62 -21.43 1.06
C SER A 44 10.94 -20.47 -0.10
N ALA A 45 11.98 -20.78 -0.87
CA ALA A 45 12.39 -20.06 -2.07
C ALA A 45 11.30 -19.93 -3.13
N ALA A 46 10.53 -21.00 -3.34
CA ALA A 46 9.45 -20.98 -4.33
C ALA A 46 8.34 -19.99 -3.94
N ARG A 47 8.08 -19.80 -2.64
CA ARG A 47 6.99 -18.96 -2.14
C ARG A 47 7.30 -17.48 -2.26
N TRP A 48 8.50 -17.04 -1.84
CA TRP A 48 8.89 -15.65 -2.08
C TRP A 48 9.23 -15.40 -3.56
N GLY A 49 9.70 -16.40 -4.31
CA GLY A 49 9.86 -16.34 -5.75
C GLY A 49 8.54 -16.09 -6.49
N ALA A 50 7.49 -16.84 -6.16
CA ALA A 50 6.14 -16.61 -6.70
C ALA A 50 5.63 -15.20 -6.39
N ALA A 51 5.89 -14.70 -5.18
CA ALA A 51 5.53 -13.34 -4.80
C ALA A 51 6.27 -12.27 -5.62
N LEU A 52 7.57 -12.46 -5.89
CA LEU A 52 8.35 -11.57 -6.75
C LEU A 52 7.88 -11.60 -8.20
N VAL A 53 7.50 -12.77 -8.72
CA VAL A 53 6.90 -12.89 -10.06
C VAL A 53 5.59 -12.11 -10.13
N GLY A 54 4.75 -12.20 -9.09
CA GLY A 54 3.55 -11.38 -8.95
C GLY A 54 3.85 -9.88 -8.98
N ALA A 55 4.83 -9.44 -8.19
CA ALA A 55 5.28 -8.04 -8.17
C ALA A 55 5.83 -7.57 -9.53
N ALA A 56 6.63 -8.39 -10.21
CA ALA A 56 7.15 -8.10 -11.54
C ALA A 56 6.01 -7.97 -12.57
N ALA A 57 5.02 -8.86 -12.52
CA ALA A 57 3.84 -8.79 -13.37
C ALA A 57 3.06 -7.50 -13.14
N LEU A 58 2.87 -7.08 -11.88
CA LEU A 58 2.22 -5.80 -11.55
C LEU A 58 3.01 -4.60 -12.08
N LEU A 59 4.35 -4.62 -11.98
CA LEU A 59 5.19 -3.57 -12.57
C LEU A 59 5.08 -3.50 -14.10
N VAL A 60 5.03 -4.65 -14.77
CA VAL A 60 4.82 -4.76 -16.22
C VAL A 60 3.44 -4.25 -16.61
N MET A 61 2.40 -4.62 -15.85
CA MET A 61 1.05 -4.11 -16.06
C MET A 61 0.97 -2.61 -15.81
N GLY A 62 1.66 -2.10 -14.80
CA GLY A 62 1.69 -0.68 -14.46
C GLY A 62 2.25 0.20 -15.55
N ARG A 63 3.25 -0.29 -16.31
CA ARG A 63 3.80 0.39 -17.50
C ARG A 63 2.77 0.65 -18.61
N ARG A 64 1.61 -0.02 -18.58
CA ARG A 64 0.55 0.12 -19.58
C ARG A 64 -0.51 1.15 -19.19
N ALA A 65 -0.48 1.71 -17.98
CA ALA A 65 -1.41 2.73 -17.53
C ALA A 65 -1.24 4.05 -18.31
N ASP A 66 -2.32 4.81 -18.43
CA ASP A 66 -2.24 6.18 -18.94
C ASP A 66 -1.53 7.06 -17.91
N GLU A 67 -0.97 8.17 -18.35
CA GLU A 67 -0.34 9.14 -17.47
C GLU A 67 -1.36 10.04 -16.77
N LYS A 68 -2.58 10.15 -17.33
CA LYS A 68 -3.65 11.01 -16.81
C LYS A 68 -4.41 10.38 -15.65
N ILE A 69 -4.68 11.20 -14.64
CA ILE A 69 -5.45 10.83 -13.45
C ILE A 69 -6.89 11.34 -13.61
N ALA A 70 -7.87 10.48 -13.34
CA ALA A 70 -9.28 10.79 -13.42
C ALA A 70 -9.68 11.59 -12.17
N SER A 71 -10.31 12.76 -12.37
CA SER A 71 -10.68 13.63 -11.26
C SER A 71 -11.79 13.05 -10.36
N GLY A 72 -12.63 12.14 -10.85
CA GLY A 72 -13.89 11.77 -10.18
C GLY A 72 -13.83 10.71 -9.07
N ARG A 73 -12.64 10.32 -8.59
CA ARG A 73 -12.51 9.30 -7.52
C ARG A 73 -11.69 9.80 -6.31
N LYS A 74 -11.55 11.13 -6.18
CA LYS A 74 -10.81 11.78 -5.09
C LYS A 74 -11.44 11.53 -3.72
N SER A 75 -12.78 11.46 -3.64
CA SER A 75 -13.49 11.18 -2.39
C SER A 75 -13.11 9.83 -1.78
N VAL A 76 -13.06 8.76 -2.58
CA VAL A 76 -12.67 7.42 -2.12
C VAL A 76 -11.25 7.42 -1.56
N LEU A 77 -10.31 8.08 -2.24
CA LEU A 77 -8.94 8.20 -1.75
C LEU A 77 -8.88 8.96 -0.41
N GLY A 78 -9.64 10.06 -0.28
CA GLY A 78 -9.72 10.82 0.97
C GLY A 78 -10.27 10.00 2.15
N VAL A 79 -11.32 9.20 1.93
CA VAL A 79 -11.86 8.28 2.94
C VAL A 79 -10.80 7.26 3.36
N MET A 80 -10.13 6.61 2.40
CA MET A 80 -9.12 5.60 2.72
C MET A 80 -7.92 6.18 3.46
N MET A 81 -7.50 7.39 3.10
CA MET A 81 -6.46 8.11 3.83
C MET A 81 -6.89 8.45 5.26
N ALA A 82 -8.14 8.86 5.48
CA ALA A 82 -8.67 9.13 6.81
C ALA A 82 -8.72 7.86 7.68
N VAL A 83 -9.25 6.76 7.13
CA VAL A 83 -9.27 5.45 7.81
C VAL A 83 -7.85 5.01 8.15
N THR A 84 -6.92 5.10 7.20
CA THR A 84 -5.50 4.76 7.42
C THR A 84 -4.89 5.61 8.53
N GLY A 85 -5.21 6.91 8.55
CA GLY A 85 -4.79 7.82 9.61
C GLY A 85 -5.29 7.38 10.98
N THR A 86 -6.57 7.01 11.10
CA THR A 86 -7.12 6.52 12.38
C THR A 86 -6.45 5.24 12.85
N VAL A 87 -6.20 4.27 11.97
CA VAL A 87 -5.56 3.00 12.34
C VAL A 87 -4.10 3.22 12.74
N LEU A 88 -3.37 4.12 12.05
CA LEU A 88 -2.00 4.51 12.42
C LEU A 88 -1.94 5.19 13.79
N VAL A 89 -2.89 6.08 14.11
CA VAL A 89 -2.99 6.69 15.46
C VAL A 89 -3.26 5.63 16.51
N LEU A 90 -4.21 4.70 16.27
CA LEU A 90 -4.48 3.60 17.19
C LEU A 90 -3.24 2.71 17.39
N ALA A 91 -2.51 2.40 16.32
CA ALA A 91 -1.26 1.65 16.39
C ALA A 91 -0.20 2.38 17.24
N GLY A 92 -0.01 3.69 17.01
CA GLY A 92 0.92 4.50 17.80
C GLY A 92 0.52 4.64 19.28
N LEU A 93 -0.77 4.84 19.56
CA LEU A 93 -1.31 4.93 20.93
C LEU A 93 -1.26 3.59 21.66
N SER A 94 -1.46 2.46 20.98
CA SER A 94 -1.30 1.13 21.60
C SER A 94 0.14 0.86 22.07
N GLN A 95 1.12 1.56 21.50
CA GLN A 95 2.52 1.50 21.92
C GLN A 95 2.82 2.32 23.18
N LEU A 96 2.00 3.35 23.50
CA LEU A 96 2.10 4.11 24.75
C LEU A 96 1.77 3.27 25.99
N LEU A 97 0.81 2.36 25.85
CA LEU A 97 0.26 1.58 26.96
C LEU A 97 1.17 0.41 27.37
N SER A 98 2.20 0.09 26.59
CA SER A 98 3.15 -0.96 26.91
C SER A 98 4.41 -0.34 27.48
N ALA A 99 4.77 -0.70 28.70
CA ALA A 99 5.92 -0.19 29.46
C ALA A 99 7.31 -0.46 28.81
N ALA A 100 7.35 -1.01 27.60
CA ALA A 100 8.56 -1.14 26.81
C ALA A 100 8.81 0.17 26.04
N VAL A 101 9.90 0.86 26.40
CA VAL A 101 10.37 2.13 25.83
C VAL A 101 10.65 1.97 24.32
N VAL A 102 9.63 2.10 23.46
CA VAL A 102 9.73 2.21 21.99
C VAL A 102 9.18 3.56 21.52
N TRP A 103 9.56 4.62 22.23
CA TRP A 103 9.10 6.00 22.01
C TRP A 103 9.20 6.50 20.56
N PRO A 104 10.24 6.15 19.77
CA PRO A 104 10.30 6.61 18.39
C PRO A 104 9.17 6.07 17.52
N SER A 105 8.80 4.78 17.68
CA SER A 105 7.71 4.17 16.91
C SER A 105 6.37 4.82 17.23
N MET A 106 6.10 5.02 18.52
CA MET A 106 4.89 5.65 19.01
C MET A 106 4.71 7.05 18.43
N VAL A 107 5.71 7.91 18.58
CA VAL A 107 5.65 9.31 18.14
C VAL A 107 5.50 9.37 16.62
N LEU A 108 6.30 8.59 15.89
CA LEU A 108 6.30 8.62 14.43
C LEU A 108 5.01 8.06 13.85
N LEU A 109 4.49 6.93 14.35
CA LEU A 109 3.23 6.35 13.86
C LEU A 109 2.02 7.24 14.17
N THR A 110 1.98 7.83 15.37
CA THR A 110 0.90 8.75 15.75
C THR A 110 0.95 10.00 14.88
N ALA A 111 2.12 10.61 14.69
CA ALA A 111 2.30 11.78 13.84
C ALA A 111 1.94 11.48 12.37
N ALA A 112 2.36 10.31 11.86
CA ALA A 112 1.99 9.85 10.53
C ALA A 112 0.47 9.65 10.40
N GLY A 113 -0.17 9.06 11.40
CA GLY A 113 -1.61 8.88 11.43
C GLY A 113 -2.39 10.18 11.42
N VAL A 114 -1.98 11.15 12.25
CA VAL A 114 -2.54 12.51 12.25
C VAL A 114 -2.36 13.18 10.88
N TRP A 115 -1.20 13.02 10.26
CA TRP A 115 -0.94 13.55 8.93
C TRP A 115 -1.86 12.93 7.86
N PHE A 116 -1.99 11.60 7.84
CA PHE A 116 -2.88 10.89 6.92
C PHE A 116 -4.34 11.29 7.11
N PHE A 117 -4.77 11.43 8.36
CA PHE A 117 -6.12 11.86 8.70
C PHE A 117 -6.38 13.29 8.24
N ALA A 118 -5.50 14.23 8.58
CA ALA A 118 -5.62 15.63 8.18
C ALA A 118 -5.62 15.78 6.66
N MET A 119 -4.78 15.02 5.95
CA MET A 119 -4.71 15.09 4.49
C MET A 119 -5.91 14.40 3.83
N GLY A 120 -6.39 13.27 4.36
CA GLY A 120 -7.62 12.63 3.92
C GLY A 120 -8.83 13.54 4.10
N TRP A 121 -8.96 14.19 5.26
CA TRP A 121 -10.00 15.17 5.53
C TRP A 121 -9.95 16.37 4.56
N ARG A 122 -8.76 16.85 4.21
CA ARG A 122 -8.60 17.92 3.21
C ARG A 122 -9.03 17.49 1.82
N VAL A 123 -8.64 16.28 1.39
CA VAL A 123 -9.09 15.72 0.11
C VAL A 123 -10.63 15.63 0.08
N LEU A 124 -11.27 15.26 1.19
CA LEU A 124 -12.73 15.24 1.31
C LEU A 124 -13.38 16.63 1.34
N SER A 125 -12.72 17.61 1.96
CA SER A 125 -13.26 18.97 2.16
C SER A 125 -13.07 19.89 0.94
N THR A 126 -12.36 19.45 -0.09
CA THR A 126 -12.13 20.27 -1.29
C THR A 126 -13.24 20.07 -2.32
N PRO A 127 -14.04 21.10 -2.64
CA PRO A 127 -15.11 20.97 -3.63
C PRO A 127 -14.52 20.70 -5.03
N GLU A 128 -15.07 19.70 -5.72
CA GLU A 128 -14.73 19.33 -7.10
C GLU A 128 -15.07 20.51 -8.04
N GLY A 129 -14.10 21.40 -8.28
CA GLY A 129 -14.28 22.54 -9.18
C GLY A 129 -13.45 23.78 -8.83
N ARG A 130 -12.93 23.89 -7.60
CA ARG A 130 -12.04 25.00 -7.21
C ARG A 130 -10.58 24.55 -7.28
N GLY A 131 -10.07 24.47 -8.51
CA GLY A 131 -8.65 24.24 -8.76
C GLY A 131 -7.82 25.39 -8.19
N GLY A 132 -7.17 25.19 -7.04
CA GLY A 132 -6.06 26.06 -6.63
C GLY A 132 -5.84 26.36 -5.15
N THR A 133 -6.77 26.09 -4.22
CA THR A 133 -6.64 26.69 -2.86
C THR A 133 -6.88 25.75 -1.68
N ALA A 134 -6.23 24.60 -1.69
CA ALA A 134 -5.96 23.85 -0.44
C ALA A 134 -4.61 23.16 -0.56
N MET A 135 -3.58 23.96 -0.87
CA MET A 135 -2.19 23.51 -0.87
C MET A 135 -1.85 22.98 0.53
N PRO A 136 -1.26 21.78 0.67
CA PRO A 136 -0.66 21.39 1.94
C PRO A 136 0.45 22.39 2.33
N PRO A 137 0.55 22.81 3.60
CA PRO A 137 1.64 23.68 4.02
C PRO A 137 2.93 22.85 3.97
N ASN A 138 3.75 23.09 2.96
CA ASN A 138 5.12 22.59 2.79
C ASN A 138 5.28 21.07 2.53
N ALA A 139 6.05 20.74 1.48
CA ALA A 139 6.47 19.37 1.13
C ALA A 139 7.20 18.65 2.28
N VAL A 140 7.75 19.41 3.23
CA VAL A 140 8.40 18.92 4.45
C VAL A 140 7.46 18.02 5.27
N GLN A 141 6.13 18.24 5.25
CA GLN A 141 5.21 17.40 6.02
C GLN A 141 5.17 15.94 5.53
N CYS A 142 5.57 15.65 4.28
CA CYS A 142 5.74 14.28 3.80
C CYS A 142 6.89 13.52 4.47
N LEU A 143 7.83 14.22 5.12
CA LEU A 143 8.87 13.57 5.92
C LEU A 143 8.27 12.82 7.10
N ILE A 144 7.12 13.25 7.64
CA ILE A 144 6.48 12.62 8.81
C ILE A 144 6.07 11.17 8.50
N PRO A 145 5.15 10.89 7.54
CA PRO A 145 4.77 9.52 7.24
C PRO A 145 5.92 8.71 6.64
N THR A 146 6.85 9.35 5.91
CA THR A 146 8.03 8.66 5.35
C THR A 146 8.98 8.18 6.44
N ALA A 147 9.30 9.04 7.42
CA ALA A 147 10.16 8.69 8.54
C ALA A 147 9.53 7.60 9.42
N ALA A 148 8.21 7.65 9.64
CA ALA A 148 7.50 6.61 10.38
C ALA A 148 7.59 5.24 9.72
N LEU A 149 7.34 5.16 8.41
CA LEU A 149 7.42 3.90 7.68
C LEU A 149 8.86 3.41 7.51
N LEU A 150 9.82 4.33 7.35
CA LEU A 150 11.24 3.98 7.36
C LEU A 150 11.65 3.40 8.72
N TRP A 151 11.17 3.99 9.81
CA TRP A 151 11.42 3.47 11.15
C TRP A 151 10.81 2.08 11.35
N VAL A 152 9.55 1.87 10.94
CA VAL A 152 8.91 0.54 10.97
C VAL A 152 9.71 -0.47 10.15
N LEU A 153 10.19 -0.08 8.97
CA LEU A 153 11.03 -0.92 8.12
C LEU A 153 12.33 -1.31 8.81
N ILE A 154 13.04 -0.34 9.41
CA ILE A 154 14.28 -0.59 10.17
C ILE A 154 14.02 -1.54 11.33
N GLN A 155 12.95 -1.32 12.09
CA GLN A 155 12.56 -2.17 13.22
C GLN A 155 12.31 -3.62 12.77
N ARG A 156 11.55 -3.80 11.69
CA ARG A 156 11.25 -5.13 11.12
C ARG A 156 12.47 -5.83 10.55
N PHE A 157 13.45 -5.07 10.05
CA PHE A 157 14.69 -5.63 9.52
C PHE A 157 15.72 -5.96 10.61
N SER A 158 15.76 -5.15 11.68
CA SER A 158 16.79 -5.21 12.73
C SER A 158 16.44 -6.15 13.89
N ILE A 159 15.18 -6.17 14.36
CA ILE A 159 14.80 -6.89 15.60
C ILE A 159 14.53 -8.38 15.37
N ILE A 160 14.01 -8.77 14.20
CA ILE A 160 13.85 -10.17 13.81
C ILE A 160 14.40 -10.29 12.39
N PRO A 161 15.63 -10.81 12.21
CA PRO A 161 16.25 -10.80 10.89
C PRO A 161 15.38 -11.56 9.91
N ALA A 162 15.10 -10.92 8.76
CA ALA A 162 14.41 -11.54 7.66
C ALA A 162 15.26 -12.72 7.15
N ALA A 163 14.96 -13.92 7.63
CA ALA A 163 15.56 -15.14 7.12
C ALA A 163 14.77 -15.59 5.89
N SER A 164 15.46 -16.03 4.83
CA SER A 164 14.83 -16.57 3.60
C SER A 164 13.89 -17.76 3.85
N ALA A 165 13.96 -18.35 5.04
CA ALA A 165 13.09 -19.43 5.49
C ALA A 165 11.88 -18.96 6.33
N ARG A 166 11.91 -17.75 6.92
CA ARG A 166 10.81 -17.19 7.74
C ARG A 166 9.98 -16.21 6.92
N LEU A 167 9.00 -16.74 6.20
CA LEU A 167 8.22 -15.99 5.21
C LEU A 167 7.45 -14.81 5.82
N GLY A 168 6.95 -14.95 7.05
CA GLY A 168 6.23 -13.88 7.75
C GLY A 168 7.05 -12.60 7.91
N CYS A 169 8.31 -12.72 8.33
CA CYS A 169 9.22 -11.58 8.50
C CYS A 169 9.53 -10.92 7.15
N THR A 170 9.82 -11.71 6.11
CA THR A 170 10.11 -11.19 4.77
C THR A 170 8.93 -10.41 4.20
N PHE A 171 7.70 -10.94 4.31
CA PHE A 171 6.52 -10.23 3.81
C PHE A 171 6.17 -8.98 4.61
N ARG A 172 6.43 -8.94 5.92
CA ARG A 172 6.32 -7.71 6.72
C ARG A 172 7.31 -6.63 6.26
N VAL A 173 8.54 -7.00 5.92
CA VAL A 173 9.52 -6.05 5.38
C VAL A 173 9.08 -5.54 4.01
N LEU A 174 8.64 -6.44 3.13
CA LEU A 174 8.12 -6.09 1.80
C LEU A 174 6.83 -5.25 1.86
N GLY A 175 5.96 -5.50 2.83
CA GLY A 175 4.75 -4.72 3.07
C GLY A 175 5.06 -3.30 3.54
N ALA A 176 6.03 -3.13 4.46
CA ALA A 176 6.53 -1.82 4.87
C ALA A 176 7.20 -1.06 3.72
N LEU A 177 8.01 -1.75 2.89
CA LEU A 177 8.58 -1.18 1.66
C LEU A 177 7.50 -0.74 0.66
N GLY A 178 6.48 -1.58 0.44
CA GLY A 178 5.34 -1.27 -0.41
C GLY A 178 4.55 -0.05 0.09
N ALA A 179 4.32 0.03 1.41
CA ALA A 179 3.71 1.18 2.05
C ALA A 179 4.55 2.45 1.84
N LEU A 180 5.88 2.38 2.01
CA LEU A 180 6.79 3.50 1.79
C LEU A 180 6.74 4.03 0.36
N LEU A 181 6.72 3.14 -0.64
CA LEU A 181 6.55 3.49 -2.05
C LEU A 181 5.19 4.17 -2.30
N CYS A 182 4.12 3.65 -1.68
CA CYS A 182 2.79 4.24 -1.76
C CYS A 182 2.77 5.66 -1.20
N VAL A 183 3.38 5.90 -0.05
CA VAL A 183 3.43 7.25 0.56
C VAL A 183 4.22 8.21 -0.30
N GLY A 184 5.38 7.80 -0.81
CA GLY A 184 6.15 8.63 -1.74
C GLY A 184 5.36 9.02 -2.98
N MET A 185 4.57 8.08 -3.52
CA MET A 185 3.66 8.32 -4.63
C MET A 185 2.48 9.24 -4.24
N LEU A 186 1.80 8.99 -3.11
CA LEU A 186 0.70 9.82 -2.62
C LEU A 186 1.17 11.26 -2.39
N CYS A 187 2.35 11.46 -1.81
CA CYS A 187 2.96 12.76 -1.67
C CYS A 187 3.13 13.46 -3.02
N LYS A 188 3.62 12.78 -4.07
CA LYS A 188 3.69 13.40 -5.41
C LYS A 188 2.32 13.79 -5.94
N LEU A 189 1.30 12.94 -5.75
CA LEU A 189 -0.07 13.24 -6.20
C LEU A 189 -0.70 14.42 -5.47
N LEU A 190 -0.44 14.53 -4.16
CA LEU A 190 -1.07 15.53 -3.30
C LEU A 190 -0.38 16.90 -3.39
N TYR A 191 0.94 16.93 -3.58
CA TYR A 191 1.74 18.16 -3.63
C TYR A 191 1.97 18.70 -5.04
N VAL A 192 1.85 17.87 -6.08
CA VAL A 192 2.05 18.27 -7.48
C VAL A 192 0.78 17.95 -8.29
N PRO A 193 -0.31 18.72 -8.08
CA PRO A 193 -1.56 18.51 -8.81
C PRO A 193 -1.35 18.77 -10.31
N GLY A 194 -1.82 17.85 -11.15
CA GLY A 194 -1.73 17.96 -12.61
C GLY A 194 -0.51 17.28 -13.25
N GLY A 195 0.37 16.65 -12.46
CA GLY A 195 1.48 15.86 -13.01
C GLY A 195 1.03 14.55 -13.66
N THR A 196 1.78 14.12 -14.68
CA THR A 196 1.58 12.89 -15.45
C THR A 196 2.15 11.66 -14.74
N TYR A 197 1.51 11.26 -13.64
CA TYR A 197 2.01 10.18 -12.77
C TYR A 197 1.25 8.85 -12.88
N GLY A 198 0.26 8.71 -13.78
CA GLY A 198 -0.61 7.53 -13.76
C GLY A 198 0.10 6.17 -13.85
N CYS A 199 1.22 6.06 -14.57
CA CYS A 199 2.06 4.85 -14.58
C CYS A 199 2.68 4.53 -13.20
N THR A 200 3.27 5.52 -12.54
CA THR A 200 3.88 5.32 -11.22
C THR A 200 2.83 5.09 -10.15
N VAL A 201 1.66 5.70 -10.28
CA VAL A 201 0.51 5.46 -9.40
C VAL A 201 0.03 4.02 -9.50
N GLN A 202 -0.08 3.51 -10.73
CA GLN A 202 -0.47 2.14 -10.97
C GLN A 202 0.56 1.15 -10.40
N GLN A 203 1.86 1.40 -10.63
CA GLN A 203 2.94 0.52 -10.17
C GLN A 203 3.05 0.48 -8.65
N TYR A 204 3.19 1.63 -8.01
CA TYR A 204 3.41 1.68 -6.56
C TYR A 204 2.11 1.41 -5.78
N GLY A 205 0.96 1.86 -6.27
CA GLY A 205 -0.33 1.55 -5.67
C GLY A 205 -0.65 0.06 -5.69
N SER A 206 -0.38 -0.62 -6.81
CA SER A 206 -0.59 -2.07 -6.91
C SER A 206 0.42 -2.87 -6.08
N LEU A 207 1.70 -2.48 -6.04
CA LEU A 207 2.69 -3.12 -5.18
C LEU A 207 2.39 -2.97 -3.69
N ALA A 208 1.91 -1.79 -3.27
CA ALA A 208 1.50 -1.55 -1.90
C ALA A 208 0.29 -2.41 -1.51
N PHE A 209 -0.74 -2.45 -2.36
CA PHE A 209 -1.88 -3.35 -2.15
C PHE A 209 -1.45 -4.82 -2.12
N TYR A 210 -0.54 -5.22 -3.01
CA TYR A 210 -0.03 -6.58 -3.09
C TYR A 210 0.73 -7.00 -1.82
N PHE A 211 1.76 -6.27 -1.41
CA PHE A 211 2.58 -6.70 -0.27
C PHE A 211 1.94 -6.36 1.09
N ALA A 212 1.41 -5.16 1.25
CA ALA A 212 0.90 -4.71 2.54
C ALA A 212 -0.50 -5.26 2.84
N THR A 213 -1.39 -5.35 1.84
CA THR A 213 -2.74 -5.89 2.04
C THR A 213 -2.86 -7.37 1.69
N CYS A 214 -2.26 -7.85 0.60
CA CYS A 214 -2.48 -9.24 0.16
C CYS A 214 -1.54 -10.27 0.81
N HIS A 215 -0.39 -9.84 1.35
CA HIS A 215 0.58 -10.76 1.98
C HIS A 215 0.75 -10.51 3.49
N GLU A 216 1.00 -9.27 3.90
CA GLU A 216 1.24 -8.94 5.30
C GLU A 216 -0.02 -9.06 6.18
N LEU A 217 -1.17 -8.57 5.70
CA LEU A 217 -2.40 -8.58 6.48
C LEU A 217 -2.93 -10.00 6.77
N PRO A 218 -3.02 -10.93 5.79
CA PRO A 218 -3.40 -12.31 6.08
C PRO A 218 -2.45 -12.98 7.06
N GLN A 219 -1.13 -12.73 6.95
CA GLN A 219 -0.15 -13.24 7.90
C GLN A 219 -0.50 -12.81 9.33
N ALA A 220 -0.74 -11.51 9.54
CA ALA A 220 -1.06 -10.97 10.85
C ALA A 220 -2.39 -11.49 11.42
N ILE A 221 -3.41 -11.68 10.58
CA ILE A 221 -4.70 -12.25 10.98
C ILE A 221 -4.54 -13.71 11.42
N PHE A 222 -3.82 -14.52 10.66
CA PHE A 222 -3.61 -15.94 11.02
C PHE A 222 -2.76 -16.11 12.28
N GLU A 223 -1.72 -15.28 12.46
CA GLU A 223 -0.92 -15.28 13.69
C GLU A 223 -1.74 -14.79 14.91
N LEU A 224 -2.68 -13.86 14.71
CA LEU A 224 -3.63 -13.44 15.75
C LEU A 224 -4.57 -14.57 16.17
N VAL A 225 -5.19 -15.27 15.19
CA VAL A 225 -6.13 -16.37 15.46
C VAL A 225 -5.48 -17.48 16.30
N ARG A 226 -4.17 -17.67 16.19
CA ARG A 226 -3.41 -18.63 17.00
C ARG A 226 -2.79 -18.06 18.28
N GLY A 227 -3.02 -16.78 18.58
CA GLY A 227 -2.49 -16.13 19.78
C GLY A 227 -0.97 -15.92 19.78
N SER A 228 -0.32 -16.01 18.61
CA SER A 228 1.15 -15.96 18.48
C SER A 228 1.72 -14.54 18.31
N VAL A 229 0.86 -13.50 18.33
CA VAL A 229 1.24 -12.12 18.00
C VAL A 229 0.74 -11.13 19.05
N SER A 230 1.58 -10.12 19.34
CA SER A 230 1.19 -8.98 20.17
C SER A 230 0.19 -8.07 19.44
N GLU A 231 -0.77 -7.51 20.19
CA GLU A 231 -1.78 -6.58 19.68
C GLU A 231 -1.16 -5.39 18.92
N GLN A 232 -0.01 -4.92 19.37
CA GLN A 232 0.74 -3.82 18.74
C GLN A 232 1.23 -4.18 17.33
N THR A 233 1.73 -5.41 17.16
CA THR A 233 2.21 -5.91 15.86
C THR A 233 1.03 -6.11 14.92
N LEU A 234 -0.11 -6.56 15.44
CA LEU A 234 -1.36 -6.66 14.69
C LEU A 234 -1.82 -5.28 14.20
N LEU A 235 -1.93 -4.29 15.09
CA LEU A 235 -2.37 -2.94 14.73
C LEU A 235 -1.43 -2.27 13.74
N THR A 236 -0.12 -2.47 13.90
CA THR A 236 0.87 -2.00 12.93
C THR A 236 0.65 -2.69 11.57
N SER A 237 0.48 -4.01 11.54
CA SER A 237 0.24 -4.74 10.28
C SER A 237 -1.09 -4.35 9.61
N LEU A 238 -2.12 -4.07 10.41
CA LEU A 238 -3.38 -3.54 9.93
C LEU A 238 -3.21 -2.15 9.32
N ALA A 239 -2.41 -1.27 9.94
CA ALA A 239 -2.09 0.05 9.41
C ALA A 239 -1.37 -0.04 8.06
N MET A 240 -0.38 -0.94 7.92
CA MET A 240 0.25 -1.22 6.62
C MET A 240 -0.77 -1.72 5.59
N GLY A 241 -1.67 -2.62 5.98
CA GLY A 241 -2.78 -3.08 5.15
C GLY A 241 -3.69 -1.95 4.66
N CYS A 242 -4.02 -0.98 5.52
CA CYS A 242 -4.78 0.21 5.17
C CYS A 242 -4.04 1.13 4.19
N ILE A 243 -2.72 1.30 4.35
CA ILE A 243 -1.89 2.03 3.37
C ILE A 243 -1.93 1.33 2.01
N GLY A 244 -1.87 0.00 1.98
CA GLY A 244 -2.03 -0.78 0.74
C GLY A 244 -3.40 -0.54 0.08
N LEU A 245 -4.47 -0.44 0.86
CA LEU A 245 -5.80 -0.08 0.37
C LEU A 245 -5.89 1.37 -0.13
N CYS A 246 -5.14 2.31 0.46
CA CYS A 246 -4.97 3.66 -0.11
C CYS A 246 -4.29 3.60 -1.48
N GLY A 247 -3.29 2.73 -1.64
CA GLY A 247 -2.63 2.46 -2.93
C GLY A 247 -3.60 1.94 -3.98
N LEU A 248 -4.50 1.02 -3.60
CA LEU A 248 -5.58 0.54 -4.45
C LEU A 248 -6.55 1.68 -4.83
N ALA A 249 -6.98 2.50 -3.86
CA ALA A 249 -7.86 3.64 -4.13
C ALA A 249 -7.22 4.63 -5.10
N ALA A 250 -5.92 4.92 -4.93
CA ALA A 250 -5.16 5.78 -5.82
C ALA A 250 -5.03 5.19 -7.23
N MET A 251 -4.69 3.90 -7.34
CA MET A 251 -4.63 3.16 -8.61
C MET A 251 -5.97 3.23 -9.36
N LEU A 252 -7.07 3.07 -8.64
CA LEU A 252 -8.43 3.16 -9.17
C LEU A 252 -8.83 4.57 -9.63
N THR A 253 -8.05 5.61 -9.27
CA THR A 253 -8.24 6.98 -9.79
C THR A 253 -7.55 7.21 -11.14
N THR A 254 -6.73 6.27 -11.65
CA THR A 254 -6.05 6.45 -12.95
C THR A 254 -6.99 6.20 -14.13
N VAL A 255 -6.81 6.95 -15.24
CA VAL A 255 -7.64 6.80 -16.44
C VAL A 255 -7.11 5.64 -17.31
N PRO A 256 -7.99 4.86 -17.96
CA PRO A 256 -7.58 3.93 -19.01
C PRO A 256 -6.86 4.61 -20.17
N ARG A 257 -5.73 4.03 -20.62
CA ARG A 257 -5.02 4.53 -21.79
C ARG A 257 -5.95 4.54 -23.00
N SER A 258 -6.24 5.74 -23.51
CA SER A 258 -6.92 5.88 -24.80
C SER A 258 -5.89 5.76 -25.91
N ASN A 259 -6.17 4.93 -26.91
CA ASN A 259 -5.23 4.71 -28.01
C ASN A 259 -5.19 5.99 -28.87
N PRO A 260 -4.04 6.66 -29.04
CA PRO A 260 -3.95 7.84 -29.90
C PRO A 260 -4.09 7.39 -31.35
N THR A 261 -5.31 7.35 -31.88
CA THR A 261 -5.52 7.20 -33.32
C THR A 261 -6.65 8.11 -33.80
N LYS A 262 -6.23 9.06 -34.65
CA LYS A 262 -7.00 9.89 -35.59
C LYS A 262 -7.85 11.03 -35.00
N LYS A 263 -7.21 12.12 -34.56
CA LYS A 263 -7.80 13.46 -34.75
C LYS A 263 -6.81 14.63 -34.87
N ASP A 264 -5.51 14.42 -34.66
CA ASP A 264 -4.48 15.47 -34.86
C ASP A 264 -3.78 15.39 -36.24
N LYS A 265 -4.51 14.92 -37.27
CA LYS A 265 -4.10 15.03 -38.69
C LYS A 265 -5.32 15.39 -39.53
N ALA A 266 -5.79 16.61 -39.34
CA ALA A 266 -6.55 17.44 -40.25
C ALA A 266 -6.26 18.84 -39.68
N ASP A 267 -5.26 19.56 -40.20
CA ASP A 267 -5.40 20.35 -41.44
C ASP A 267 -6.80 20.96 -41.55
#